data_AF-A0A7C8E8U0-F1
#
_entry.id   AF-A0A7C8E8U0-F1
#
_cell.length_a   1.000
_cell.length_b   1.000
_cell.length_c   1.000
_cell.angle_alpha   90.00
_cell.angle_beta   90.00
_cell.angle_gamma   90.00
#
_symmetry.space_group_name_H-M   'P 1'
#
loop_
_entity.id
_entity.type
_entity.pdbx_description
1 polymer ?
#
loop_
_entity_poly.entity_id
_entity_poly.type
_entity_poly.pdbx_seq_one_letter_code
_entity_poly.pdbx_strand_id
1 'polypeptide(L)'
;MKRRFLLFLILLVVIAIIGCKDSKKTTEQSTYTPINYEGSPLNIIALPEERAGIIIERFMPIKYYLESALKRKINLKIPADYETAIAEISKDDNHIAFLDPAIYCEAKHKHKKKIKVLLKTILKEEIKSHAVLVTKENSPITKVADAKGKRLALGSKDSSFSYLIPLSMLNDVNIRLTDLSRVSYLQQEDRVALSVLIEDHDIGG
;
A
#
# COMPACT_ATOMS: atom_id res chain seq x y z
N MET A 1 15.54 51.89 48.39
CA MET A 1 15.43 50.56 47.75
C MET A 1 14.05 50.23 47.17
N LYS A 2 12.91 50.59 47.81
CA LYS A 2 11.57 50.16 47.38
C LYS A 2 11.11 50.68 45.99
N ARG A 3 11.51 51.89 45.58
CA ARG A 3 11.07 52.52 44.30
C ARG A 3 11.77 51.95 43.06
N ARG A 4 13.03 51.50 43.18
CA ARG A 4 13.76 50.80 42.11
C ARG A 4 13.32 49.33 41.97
N PHE A 5 12.92 48.71 43.07
CA PHE A 5 12.34 47.35 43.07
C PHE A 5 10.94 47.32 42.44
N LEU A 6 10.11 48.34 42.71
CA LEU A 6 8.79 48.48 42.10
C LEU A 6 8.85 48.71 40.57
N LEU A 7 9.83 49.50 40.10
CA LEU A 7 10.07 49.72 38.67
C LEU A 7 10.56 48.44 37.96
N PHE A 8 11.39 47.62 38.63
CA PHE A 8 11.84 46.32 38.10
C PHE A 8 10.71 45.28 38.04
N LEU A 9 9.82 45.28 39.03
CA LEU A 9 8.64 44.40 39.06
C LEU A 9 7.64 44.76 37.95
N ILE A 10 7.42 46.07 37.70
CA ILE A 10 6.56 46.54 36.60
C ILE A 10 7.17 46.19 35.24
N LEU A 11 8.49 46.29 35.07
CA LEU A 11 9.17 45.91 33.82
C LEU A 11 9.08 44.40 33.53
N LEU A 12 9.16 43.56 34.56
CA LEU A 12 9.00 42.10 34.44
C LEU A 12 7.56 41.69 34.08
N VAL A 13 6.56 42.39 34.61
CA VAL A 13 5.14 42.17 34.27
C VAL A 13 4.85 42.60 32.83
N VAL A 14 5.45 43.69 32.33
CA VAL A 14 5.27 44.13 30.93
C VAL A 14 5.89 43.14 29.94
N ILE A 15 7.04 42.53 30.26
CA ILE A 15 7.66 41.50 29.40
C ILE A 15 6.82 40.22 29.35
N ALA A 16 6.11 39.87 30.44
CA ALA A 16 5.21 38.72 30.47
C ALA A 16 3.94 38.88 29.62
N ILE A 17 3.52 40.12 29.31
CA ILE A 17 2.30 40.39 28.52
C ILE A 17 2.58 40.41 27.00
N ILE A 18 3.84 40.60 26.57
CA ILE A 18 4.24 40.60 25.15
C ILE A 18 4.46 39.17 24.62
N GLY A 19 4.48 38.16 25.51
CA GLY A 19 4.77 36.76 25.18
C GLY A 19 3.61 35.94 24.59
N CYS A 20 2.37 36.45 24.52
CA CYS A 20 1.27 35.76 23.85
C CYS A 20 1.14 36.23 22.40
N LYS A 21 2.02 35.74 21.53
CA LYS A 21 1.75 35.72 20.09
C LYS A 21 0.87 34.50 19.82
N ASP A 22 -0.44 34.70 19.82
CA ASP A 22 -1.41 33.69 19.37
C ASP A 22 -1.00 33.21 17.98
N SER A 23 -0.45 32.00 17.93
CA SER A 23 -0.34 31.25 16.68
C SER A 23 -1.77 30.87 16.30
N LYS A 24 -2.43 31.74 15.52
CA LYS A 24 -3.57 31.33 14.71
C LYS A 24 -3.09 30.18 13.84
N LYS A 25 -3.35 28.95 14.28
CA LYS A 25 -3.46 27.82 13.37
C LYS A 25 -4.53 28.23 12.36
N THR A 26 -4.10 28.56 11.16
CA THR A 26 -4.99 28.59 10.00
C THR A 26 -5.51 27.17 9.84
N THR A 27 -6.63 26.88 10.49
CA THR A 27 -7.48 25.77 10.10
C THR A 27 -7.96 26.13 8.71
N GLU A 28 -7.30 25.60 7.68
CA GLU A 28 -7.89 25.52 6.35
C GLU A 28 -9.16 24.67 6.49
N GLN A 29 -10.28 25.33 6.79
CA GLN A 29 -11.59 24.75 6.59
C GLN A 29 -11.70 24.52 5.08
N SER A 30 -11.47 23.28 4.64
CA SER A 30 -11.77 22.85 3.29
C SER A 30 -13.25 23.13 3.05
N THR A 31 -13.53 24.20 2.30
CA THR A 31 -14.88 24.55 1.89
C THR A 31 -15.35 23.46 0.94
N TYR A 32 -16.21 22.57 1.44
CA TYR A 32 -16.88 21.57 0.60
C TYR A 32 -17.69 22.32 -0.46
N THR A 33 -17.13 22.40 -1.67
CA THR A 33 -17.84 22.89 -2.83
C THR A 33 -18.48 21.66 -3.48
N PRO A 34 -19.81 21.57 -3.56
CA PRO A 34 -20.44 20.42 -4.21
C PRO A 34 -19.95 20.34 -5.66
N ILE A 35 -19.29 19.24 -6.01
CA ILE A 35 -18.84 18.98 -7.37
C ILE A 35 -20.10 18.69 -8.20
N ASN A 36 -20.39 19.56 -9.18
CA ASN A 36 -21.39 19.24 -10.18
C ASN A 36 -20.79 18.19 -11.13
N TYR A 37 -21.36 16.99 -11.12
CA TYR A 37 -20.87 15.89 -11.96
C TYR A 37 -21.49 15.97 -13.36
N GLU A 38 -20.64 15.89 -14.38
CA GLU A 38 -20.98 15.80 -15.78
C GLU A 38 -20.75 14.35 -16.26
N GLY A 39 -21.72 13.78 -16.99
CA GLY A 39 -21.57 12.44 -17.59
C GLY A 39 -21.70 11.26 -16.62
N SER A 40 -21.48 10.05 -17.14
CA SER A 40 -21.63 8.80 -16.38
C SER A 40 -20.47 8.58 -15.39
N PRO A 41 -20.68 7.86 -14.27
CA PRO A 41 -19.60 7.54 -13.34
C PRO A 41 -18.45 6.78 -13.99
N LEU A 42 -17.23 7.00 -13.49
CA LEU A 42 -16.05 6.20 -13.84
C LEU A 42 -15.80 5.19 -12.71
N ASN A 43 -15.87 3.91 -13.03
CA ASN A 43 -15.68 2.84 -12.06
C ASN A 43 -14.21 2.37 -12.08
N ILE A 44 -13.59 2.39 -10.90
CA ILE A 44 -12.20 2.01 -10.66
C ILE A 44 -12.16 0.78 -9.74
N ILE A 45 -11.45 -0.26 -10.15
CA ILE A 45 -11.18 -1.44 -9.33
C ILE A 45 -9.82 -1.27 -8.64
N ALA A 46 -9.79 -1.52 -7.33
CA ALA A 46 -8.58 -1.69 -6.55
C ALA A 46 -8.53 -3.11 -5.97
N LEU A 47 -7.41 -3.81 -6.16
CA LEU A 47 -7.27 -5.19 -5.68
C LEU A 47 -7.28 -5.27 -4.14
N PRO A 48 -7.83 -6.36 -3.57
CA PRO A 48 -7.88 -6.58 -2.13
C PRO A 48 -6.54 -7.10 -1.55
N GLU A 49 -5.43 -6.43 -1.89
CA GLU A 49 -4.08 -6.81 -1.45
C GLU A 49 -3.85 -6.53 0.05
N GLU A 50 -4.55 -5.53 0.57
CA GLU A 50 -4.46 -5.11 1.96
C GLU A 50 -5.84 -5.06 2.62
N ARG A 51 -5.88 -4.66 3.90
CA ARG A 51 -7.14 -4.36 4.58
C ARG A 51 -7.85 -3.21 3.85
N ALA A 52 -9.16 -3.36 3.64
CA ALA A 52 -9.98 -2.40 2.90
C ALA A 52 -9.82 -0.94 3.38
N GLY A 53 -9.66 -0.72 4.68
CA GLY A 53 -9.43 0.63 5.23
C GLY A 53 -8.18 1.32 4.66
N ILE A 54 -7.06 0.58 4.51
CA ILE A 54 -5.81 1.13 3.96
C ILE A 54 -5.94 1.37 2.46
N ILE A 55 -6.61 0.47 1.74
CA ILE A 55 -6.90 0.65 0.32
C ILE A 55 -7.74 1.92 0.13
N ILE A 56 -8.82 2.09 0.92
CA ILE A 56 -9.65 3.30 0.86
C ILE A 56 -8.78 4.54 1.13
N GLU A 57 -8.04 4.58 2.23
CA GLU A 57 -7.17 5.71 2.57
C GLU A 57 -6.21 6.09 1.42
N ARG A 58 -5.58 5.09 0.78
CA ARG A 58 -4.66 5.30 -0.35
C ARG A 58 -5.37 5.82 -1.61
N PHE A 59 -6.58 5.35 -1.88
CA PHE A 59 -7.31 5.67 -3.10
C PHE A 59 -8.19 6.93 -2.99
N MET A 60 -8.54 7.38 -1.78
CA MET A 60 -9.36 8.57 -1.59
C MET A 60 -8.75 9.85 -2.20
N PRO A 61 -7.44 10.14 -2.04
CA PRO A 61 -6.81 11.28 -2.71
C PRO A 61 -6.88 11.19 -4.24
N ILE A 62 -6.66 10.00 -4.81
CA ILE A 62 -6.75 9.75 -6.26
C ILE A 62 -8.19 9.98 -6.74
N LYS A 63 -9.17 9.43 -6.01
CA LYS A 63 -10.60 9.62 -6.27
C LYS A 63 -10.95 11.09 -6.35
N TYR A 64 -10.64 11.87 -5.31
CA TYR A 64 -11.00 13.29 -5.27
C TYR A 64 -10.30 14.12 -6.34
N TYR A 65 -9.03 13.81 -6.61
CA TYR A 65 -8.31 14.46 -7.70
C TYR A 65 -8.99 14.21 -9.05
N LEU A 66 -9.34 12.95 -9.36
CA LEU A 66 -10.01 12.58 -10.60
C LEU A 66 -11.43 13.16 -10.68
N GLU A 67 -12.19 13.20 -9.58
CA GLU A 67 -13.52 13.83 -9.53
C GLU A 67 -13.43 15.32 -9.86
N SER A 68 -12.44 16.02 -9.29
CA SER A 68 -12.22 17.44 -9.55
C SER A 68 -11.77 17.71 -10.97
N ALA A 69 -10.82 16.91 -11.49
CA ALA A 69 -10.22 17.09 -12.80
C ALA A 69 -11.15 16.71 -13.96
N LEU A 70 -11.92 15.62 -13.80
CA LEU A 70 -12.79 15.09 -14.85
C LEU A 70 -14.24 15.58 -14.74
N LYS A 71 -14.61 16.19 -13.61
CA LYS A 71 -16.00 16.49 -13.25
C LYS A 71 -16.91 15.27 -13.34
N ARG A 72 -16.39 14.06 -13.10
CA ARG A 72 -17.16 12.79 -13.13
C ARG A 72 -17.13 12.14 -11.77
N LYS A 73 -18.24 11.51 -11.35
CA LYS A 73 -18.26 10.70 -10.13
C LYS A 73 -17.31 9.51 -10.30
N ILE A 74 -16.43 9.29 -9.33
CA ILE A 74 -15.51 8.16 -9.32
C ILE A 74 -16.03 7.11 -8.32
N ASN A 75 -16.36 5.91 -8.78
CA ASN A 75 -16.74 4.82 -7.89
C ASN A 75 -15.54 3.91 -7.68
N LEU A 76 -15.08 3.77 -6.43
CA LEU A 76 -14.06 2.81 -6.07
C LEU A 76 -14.72 1.47 -5.70
N LYS A 77 -14.32 0.39 -6.37
CA LYS A 77 -14.74 -0.98 -6.09
C LYS A 77 -13.54 -1.78 -5.59
N ILE A 78 -13.71 -2.42 -4.44
CA ILE A 78 -12.73 -3.35 -3.86
C ILE A 78 -13.38 -4.74 -3.91
N PRO A 79 -12.97 -5.61 -4.85
CA PRO A 79 -13.48 -6.98 -4.93
C PRO A 79 -13.19 -7.77 -3.64
N ALA A 80 -13.94 -8.84 -3.40
CA ALA A 80 -13.74 -9.69 -2.22
C ALA A 80 -12.44 -10.52 -2.30
N ASP A 81 -12.05 -10.91 -3.51
CA ASP A 81 -10.89 -11.74 -3.82
C ASP A 81 -10.39 -11.49 -5.25
N TYR A 82 -9.26 -12.11 -5.60
CA TYR A 82 -8.61 -11.94 -6.91
C TYR A 82 -9.43 -12.51 -8.07
N GLU A 83 -10.10 -13.66 -7.88
CA GLU A 83 -10.96 -14.25 -8.93
C GLU A 83 -12.14 -13.34 -9.26
N THR A 84 -12.78 -12.77 -8.23
CA THR A 84 -13.82 -11.74 -8.39
C THR A 84 -13.25 -10.52 -9.09
N ALA A 85 -12.03 -10.09 -8.76
CA ALA A 85 -11.39 -8.97 -9.44
C ALA A 85 -11.21 -9.24 -10.94
N ILE A 86 -10.67 -10.39 -11.33
CA ILE A 86 -10.47 -10.77 -12.74
C ILE A 86 -11.80 -10.79 -13.49
N ALA A 87 -12.84 -11.37 -12.90
CA ALA A 87 -14.18 -11.39 -13.49
C ALA A 87 -14.75 -9.98 -13.67
N GLU A 88 -14.59 -9.10 -12.67
CA GLU A 88 -15.06 -7.71 -12.71
C GLU A 88 -14.33 -6.86 -13.74
N ILE A 89 -13.01 -6.97 -13.85
CA ILE A 89 -12.20 -6.23 -14.84
C ILE A 89 -12.67 -6.50 -16.28
N SER A 90 -13.26 -7.66 -16.54
CA SER A 90 -13.75 -8.05 -17.87
C SER A 90 -15.10 -7.43 -18.26
N LYS A 91 -15.83 -6.86 -17.30
CA LYS A 91 -17.16 -6.26 -17.50
C LYS A 91 -17.04 -4.85 -18.06
N ASP A 92 -17.98 -4.49 -18.93
CA ASP A 92 -17.92 -3.22 -19.68
C ASP A 92 -18.31 -2.00 -18.82
N ASP A 93 -18.77 -2.20 -17.59
CA ASP A 93 -19.04 -1.15 -16.61
C ASP A 93 -17.81 -0.82 -15.74
N ASN A 94 -16.71 -1.59 -15.81
CA ASN A 94 -15.46 -1.30 -15.10
C ASN A 94 -14.42 -0.72 -16.07
N HIS A 95 -13.88 0.45 -15.72
CA HIS A 95 -13.15 1.27 -16.70
C HIS A 95 -11.64 1.29 -16.45
N ILE A 96 -11.22 1.32 -15.18
CA ILE A 96 -9.82 1.34 -14.77
C ILE A 96 -9.64 0.32 -13.66
N ALA A 97 -8.53 -0.41 -13.68
CA ALA A 97 -8.17 -1.32 -12.60
C ALA A 97 -6.69 -1.13 -12.24
N PHE A 98 -6.42 -1.06 -10.93
CA PHE A 98 -5.07 -1.05 -10.38
C PHE A 98 -4.69 -2.49 -10.07
N LEU A 99 -3.71 -3.03 -10.80
CA LEU A 99 -3.41 -4.45 -10.82
C LEU A 99 -1.96 -4.74 -10.42
N ASP A 100 -1.79 -5.81 -9.66
CA ASP A 100 -0.54 -6.55 -9.55
C ASP A 100 -0.11 -7.11 -10.93
N PRO A 101 1.19 -7.20 -11.23
CA PRO A 101 1.68 -7.68 -12.53
C PRO A 101 1.19 -9.07 -12.94
N ALA A 102 1.10 -10.03 -12.02
CA ALA A 102 0.65 -11.40 -12.28
C ALA A 102 -0.84 -11.40 -12.61
N ILE A 103 -1.64 -10.66 -11.83
CA ILE A 103 -3.07 -10.48 -12.08
C ILE A 103 -3.31 -9.80 -13.43
N TYR A 104 -2.50 -8.80 -13.81
CA TYR A 104 -2.58 -8.20 -15.14
C TYR A 104 -2.32 -9.25 -16.24
N CYS A 105 -1.25 -10.04 -16.11
CA CYS A 105 -0.90 -11.07 -17.08
C CYS A 105 -2.02 -12.09 -17.24
N GLU A 106 -2.61 -12.54 -16.14
CA GLU A 106 -3.72 -13.50 -16.13
C GLU A 106 -4.98 -12.89 -16.76
N ALA A 107 -5.39 -11.70 -16.32
CA ALA A 107 -6.56 -11.04 -16.85
C ALA A 107 -6.40 -10.75 -18.35
N LYS A 108 -5.21 -10.32 -18.79
CA LYS A 108 -4.89 -10.12 -20.21
C LYS A 108 -4.91 -11.43 -20.99
N HIS A 109 -4.46 -12.54 -20.40
CA HIS A 109 -4.53 -13.86 -21.03
C HIS A 109 -5.98 -14.29 -21.24
N LYS A 110 -6.83 -14.16 -20.21
CA LYS A 110 -8.27 -14.50 -20.24
C LYS A 110 -9.09 -13.56 -21.14
N HIS A 111 -8.75 -12.26 -21.19
CA HIS A 111 -9.52 -11.22 -21.87
C HIS A 111 -8.68 -10.36 -22.83
N LYS A 112 -7.97 -11.01 -23.76
CA LYS A 112 -6.95 -10.42 -24.66
C LYS A 112 -7.33 -9.08 -25.31
N LYS A 113 -8.59 -8.89 -25.70
CA LYS A 113 -9.05 -7.70 -26.42
C LYS A 113 -9.61 -6.59 -25.53
N LYS A 114 -9.88 -6.86 -24.24
CA LYS A 114 -10.54 -5.91 -23.33
C LYS A 114 -9.58 -5.11 -22.44
N ILE A 115 -8.41 -5.67 -22.15
CA ILE A 115 -7.49 -5.09 -21.16
C ILE A 115 -6.26 -4.51 -21.85
N LYS A 116 -5.88 -3.27 -21.50
CA LYS A 116 -4.68 -2.59 -21.98
C LYS A 116 -4.01 -1.88 -20.81
N VAL A 117 -2.69 -1.95 -20.73
CA VAL A 117 -1.90 -1.15 -19.76
C VAL A 117 -2.02 0.33 -20.15
N LEU A 118 -2.43 1.15 -19.19
CA LEU A 118 -2.47 2.60 -19.35
C LEU A 118 -1.27 3.26 -18.70
N LEU A 119 -0.97 2.86 -17.46
CA LEU A 119 0.03 3.48 -16.60
C LEU A 119 0.80 2.41 -15.83
N LYS A 120 2.01 2.78 -15.41
CA LYS A 120 2.80 2.06 -14.42
C LYS A 120 3.17 3.04 -13.31
N THR A 121 3.05 2.62 -12.07
CA THR A 121 3.48 3.42 -10.92
C THR A 121 5.00 3.52 -10.88
N ILE A 122 5.51 4.68 -10.48
CA ILE A 122 6.94 4.95 -10.26
C ILE A 122 7.09 5.28 -8.78
N LEU A 123 8.04 4.63 -8.11
CA LEU A 123 8.34 4.88 -6.71
C LEU A 123 9.76 5.45 -6.62
N LYS A 124 9.90 6.65 -6.03
CA LYS A 124 11.22 7.31 -5.83
C LYS A 124 12.08 7.34 -7.11
N GLU A 125 11.47 7.72 -8.23
CA GLU A 125 12.12 7.76 -9.56
C GLU A 125 12.53 6.39 -10.14
N GLU A 126 12.31 5.29 -9.42
CA GLU A 126 12.51 3.95 -9.92
C GLU A 126 11.24 3.39 -10.56
N ILE A 127 11.39 2.94 -11.81
CA ILE A 127 10.33 2.26 -12.55
C ILE A 127 10.22 0.79 -12.10
N LYS A 128 11.16 0.28 -11.29
CA LYS A 128 11.22 -1.13 -10.89
C LYS A 128 10.61 -1.33 -9.51
N SER A 129 9.97 -2.47 -9.34
CA SER A 129 9.48 -2.98 -8.07
C SER A 129 10.17 -4.30 -7.81
N HIS A 130 10.52 -4.56 -6.56
CA HIS A 130 11.31 -5.72 -6.16
C HIS A 130 10.54 -6.55 -5.14
N ALA A 131 10.52 -7.86 -5.34
CA ALA A 131 10.22 -8.81 -4.26
C ALA A 131 11.49 -9.08 -3.46
N VAL A 132 11.34 -9.47 -2.20
CA VAL A 132 12.46 -9.79 -1.32
C VAL A 132 12.14 -11.02 -0.50
N LEU A 133 13.14 -11.86 -0.29
CA LEU A 133 13.09 -12.84 0.79
C LEU A 133 13.65 -12.20 2.05
N VAL A 134 12.87 -12.20 3.12
CA VAL A 134 13.20 -11.56 4.40
C VAL A 134 13.43 -12.60 5.48
N THR A 135 14.35 -12.31 6.39
CA THR A 135 14.64 -13.11 7.58
C THR A 135 14.74 -12.19 8.78
N LYS A 136 14.64 -12.73 9.99
CA LYS A 136 14.92 -11.96 11.20
C LYS A 136 16.38 -11.50 11.22
N GLU A 137 16.64 -10.36 11.85
CA GLU A 137 17.99 -9.90 12.12
C GLU A 137 18.80 -10.99 12.85
N ASN A 138 20.07 -11.15 12.46
CA ASN A 138 20.97 -12.21 12.97
C ASN A 138 20.56 -13.65 12.64
N SER A 139 19.64 -13.86 11.69
CA SER A 139 19.33 -15.20 11.18
C SER A 139 20.57 -15.85 10.53
N PRO A 140 20.78 -17.17 10.68
CA PRO A 140 21.81 -17.89 9.96
C PRO A 140 21.54 -18.02 8.45
N ILE A 141 20.35 -17.62 7.97
CA ILE A 141 19.98 -17.62 6.55
C ILE A 141 20.49 -16.32 5.93
N THR A 142 21.55 -16.42 5.12
CA THR A 142 22.22 -15.24 4.52
C THR A 142 22.13 -15.21 2.99
N LYS A 143 21.68 -16.31 2.40
CA LYS A 143 21.43 -16.49 0.96
C LYS A 143 20.24 -17.41 0.75
N VAL A 144 19.65 -17.35 -0.44
CA VAL A 144 18.45 -18.15 -0.80
C VAL A 144 18.68 -19.66 -0.60
N ALA A 145 19.89 -20.15 -0.90
CA ALA A 145 20.24 -21.57 -0.73
C ALA A 145 20.13 -22.07 0.72
N ASP A 146 20.23 -21.18 1.72
CA ASP A 146 20.12 -21.54 3.14
C ASP A 146 18.66 -21.79 3.56
N ALA A 147 17.68 -21.50 2.68
CA ALA A 147 16.26 -21.73 2.94
C ALA A 147 15.89 -23.22 2.97
N LYS A 148 16.73 -24.13 2.45
CA LYS A 148 16.45 -25.56 2.43
C LYS A 148 16.22 -26.10 3.85
N GLY A 149 15.12 -26.82 4.06
CA GLY A 149 14.70 -27.34 5.36
C GLY A 149 14.14 -26.29 6.34
N LYS A 150 13.98 -25.02 5.92
CA LYS A 150 13.44 -23.94 6.77
C LYS A 150 11.91 -23.82 6.64
N ARG A 151 11.32 -23.10 7.58
CA ARG A 151 9.90 -22.72 7.58
C ARG A 151 9.74 -21.43 6.77
N LEU A 152 9.02 -21.53 5.65
CA LEU A 152 8.75 -20.41 4.74
C LEU A 152 7.32 -19.89 4.91
N ALA A 153 7.19 -18.56 5.03
CA ALA A 153 5.92 -17.86 4.88
C ALA A 153 5.85 -17.16 3.51
N LEU A 154 4.72 -17.29 2.82
CA LEU A 154 4.40 -16.60 1.57
C LEU A 154 3.07 -15.86 1.72
N GLY A 155 2.83 -14.87 0.87
CA GLY A 155 1.56 -14.16 0.77
C GLY A 155 0.48 -14.96 0.03
N SER A 156 -0.41 -14.25 -0.66
CA SER A 156 -1.42 -14.87 -1.53
C SER A 156 -0.76 -15.56 -2.74
N LYS A 157 -1.30 -16.70 -3.16
CA LYS A 157 -0.82 -17.42 -4.36
C LYS A 157 -0.99 -16.66 -5.66
N ASP A 158 -1.85 -15.64 -5.65
CA ASP A 158 -2.10 -14.80 -6.82
C ASP A 158 -1.16 -13.58 -6.86
N SER A 159 -0.36 -13.35 -5.82
CA SER A 159 0.55 -12.22 -5.71
C SER A 159 1.84 -12.42 -6.53
N SER A 160 2.23 -11.39 -7.28
CA SER A 160 3.56 -11.36 -7.91
C SER A 160 4.65 -11.34 -6.85
N PHE A 161 4.54 -10.44 -5.88
CA PHE A 161 5.66 -10.03 -5.05
C PHE A 161 5.84 -10.90 -3.80
N SER A 162 4.75 -11.43 -3.23
CA SER A 162 4.79 -12.24 -2.02
C SER A 162 4.60 -13.74 -2.27
N TYR A 163 4.48 -14.15 -3.53
CA TYR A 163 4.41 -15.57 -3.91
C TYR A 163 5.21 -15.89 -5.18
N LEU A 164 4.80 -15.40 -6.35
CA LEU A 164 5.34 -15.87 -7.62
C LEU A 164 6.85 -15.60 -7.76
N ILE A 165 7.30 -14.38 -7.45
CA ILE A 165 8.71 -14.01 -7.54
C ILE A 165 9.55 -14.70 -6.43
N PRO A 166 9.14 -14.73 -5.14
CA PRO A 166 9.82 -15.53 -4.13
C PRO A 166 9.98 -17.01 -4.49
N LEU A 167 8.96 -17.62 -5.11
CA LEU A 167 9.07 -18.99 -5.61
C LEU A 167 10.10 -19.12 -6.74
N SER A 168 10.14 -18.16 -7.67
CA SER A 168 11.16 -18.14 -8.72
C SER A 168 12.57 -18.07 -8.13
N MET A 169 12.78 -17.22 -7.11
CA MET A 169 14.08 -17.10 -6.43
C MET A 169 14.54 -18.44 -5.81
N LEU A 170 13.63 -19.19 -5.19
CA LEU A 170 13.93 -20.52 -4.64
C LEU A 170 14.23 -21.53 -5.77
N ASN A 171 13.46 -21.46 -6.86
CA ASN A 171 13.65 -22.33 -8.02
C ASN A 171 14.98 -22.08 -8.73
N ASP A 172 15.46 -20.84 -8.79
CA ASP A 172 16.76 -20.48 -9.39
C ASP A 172 17.94 -21.17 -8.69
N VAL A 173 17.77 -21.56 -7.42
CA VAL A 173 18.75 -22.34 -6.65
C VAL A 173 18.32 -23.80 -6.43
N ASN A 174 17.37 -24.28 -7.22
CA ASN A 174 16.85 -25.66 -7.20
C ASN A 174 16.23 -26.08 -5.86
N ILE A 175 15.67 -25.14 -5.09
CA ILE A 175 14.88 -25.46 -3.89
C ILE A 175 13.41 -25.55 -4.29
N ARG A 176 12.81 -26.72 -4.08
CA ARG A 176 11.36 -26.93 -4.25
C ARG A 176 10.66 -26.74 -2.92
N LEU A 177 9.35 -26.51 -2.97
CA LEU A 177 8.53 -26.43 -1.75
C LEU A 177 8.59 -27.70 -0.89
N THR A 178 8.81 -28.86 -1.51
CA THR A 178 8.98 -30.14 -0.81
C THR A 178 10.31 -30.25 -0.05
N ASP A 179 11.27 -29.37 -0.34
CA ASP A 179 12.57 -29.35 0.32
C ASP A 179 12.57 -28.43 1.57
N LEU A 180 11.43 -27.79 1.87
CA LEU A 180 11.20 -26.94 3.04
C LEU A 180 10.51 -27.73 4.16
N SER A 181 10.75 -27.38 5.42
CA SER A 181 10.13 -28.08 6.55
C SER A 181 8.67 -27.68 6.76
N ARG A 182 8.30 -26.45 6.39
CA ARG A 182 6.92 -25.95 6.39
C ARG A 182 6.77 -24.81 5.39
N VAL A 183 5.61 -24.75 4.72
CA VAL A 183 5.23 -23.64 3.86
C VAL A 183 3.84 -23.17 4.26
N SER A 184 3.72 -21.88 4.60
CA SER A 184 2.46 -21.26 5.01
C SER A 184 2.08 -20.12 4.06
N TYR A 185 0.79 -19.99 3.77
CA TYR A 185 0.22 -18.94 2.91
C TYR A 185 -0.59 -17.97 3.75
N LEU A 186 0.02 -16.85 4.15
CA LEU A 186 -0.52 -15.92 5.13
C LEU A 186 -1.38 -14.82 4.51
N GLN A 187 -1.59 -14.88 3.19
CA GLN A 187 -2.39 -13.97 2.36
C GLN A 187 -1.82 -12.55 2.24
N GLN A 188 -1.49 -11.90 3.36
CA GLN A 188 -1.03 -10.51 3.44
C GLN A 188 0.44 -10.43 3.83
N GLU A 189 1.17 -9.50 3.22
CA GLU A 189 2.60 -9.23 3.44
C GLU A 189 2.90 -8.89 4.90
N ASP A 190 2.04 -8.08 5.55
CA ASP A 190 2.19 -7.72 6.96
C ASP A 190 2.20 -8.96 7.87
N ARG A 191 1.45 -10.00 7.51
CA ARG A 191 1.41 -11.27 8.26
C ARG A 191 2.66 -12.10 8.00
N VAL A 192 3.20 -12.07 6.78
CA VAL A 192 4.50 -12.69 6.47
C VAL A 192 5.60 -12.03 7.29
N ALA A 193 5.71 -10.70 7.24
CA ALA A 193 6.70 -9.95 8.00
C ALA A 193 6.58 -10.19 9.51
N LEU A 194 5.36 -10.12 10.07
CA LEU A 194 5.12 -10.40 11.49
C LEU A 194 5.54 -11.84 11.85
N SER A 195 5.19 -12.82 11.01
CA SER A 195 5.50 -14.21 11.26
C SER A 195 6.99 -14.50 11.32
N VAL A 196 7.79 -13.81 10.50
CA VAL A 196 9.26 -13.88 10.54
C VAL A 196 9.79 -13.19 11.79
N LEU A 197 9.24 -12.01 12.13
CA LEU A 197 9.66 -11.24 13.30
C LEU A 197 9.49 -12.00 14.61
N ILE A 198 8.36 -12.72 14.76
CA ILE A 198 8.06 -13.55 15.93
C ILE A 198 8.65 -14.97 15.84
N GLU A 199 9.43 -15.25 14.79
CA GLU A 199 10.10 -16.55 14.57
C GLU A 199 9.15 -17.75 14.46
N ASP A 200 7.89 -17.53 14.07
CA ASP A 200 7.01 -18.62 13.64
C ASP A 200 7.44 -19.15 12.25
N HIS A 201 8.06 -18.31 11.41
CA HIS A 201 8.74 -18.74 10.19
C HIS A 201 10.17 -18.20 10.18
N ASP A 202 11.08 -18.92 9.52
CA ASP A 202 12.51 -18.57 9.49
C ASP A 202 12.81 -17.59 8.35
N ILE A 203 11.99 -17.64 7.29
CA ILE A 203 12.10 -16.85 6.06
C ILE A 203 10.69 -16.51 5.54
N GLY A 204 10.54 -15.31 5.00
CA GLY A 204 9.31 -14.81 4.39
C GLY A 204 9.56 -14.29 2.98
N GLY A 205 8.60 -14.45 2.08
CA GLY A 205 8.61 -13.87 0.73
C GLY A 205 7.58 -12.78 0.53
#